data_AF-A0A9D0XVN6-F1
#
_entry.id   AF-A0A9D0XVN6-F1
#
_cell.length_a   1.000
_cell.length_b   1.000
_cell.length_c   1.000
_cell.angle_alpha   90.00
_cell.angle_beta   90.00
_cell.angle_gamma   90.00
#
_symmetry.space_group_name_H-M   'P 1'
#
loop_
_entity.id
_entity.type
_entity.pdbx_description
1 polymer ?
#
loop_
_entity_poly.entity_id
_entity_poly.type
_entity_poly.pdbx_seq_one_letter_code
_entity_poly.pdbx_strand_id
1 'polypeptide(L)'
;MQEFIVAVSAVVLISVFASIYSSGKRTGKMISSIRKAWGKLPENVYENKHFEEEITDDHIKFDYRIKDGRAASRNAIKLLKLMGFDEKIVSAADKAVEDFEKQNRWKSCQDS
;
A
#
# COMPACT_ATOMS: atom_id res chain seq x y z
N MET A 1 53.96 8.60 -25.74
CA MET A 1 53.06 7.45 -25.98
C MET A 1 52.40 6.92 -24.71
N GLN A 2 53.14 6.73 -23.61
CA GLN A 2 52.59 6.18 -22.35
C GLN A 2 51.53 7.07 -21.67
N GLU A 3 51.68 8.40 -21.70
CA GLU A 3 50.69 9.34 -21.13
C GLU A 3 49.32 9.29 -21.82
N PHE A 4 49.30 9.08 -23.14
CA PHE A 4 48.04 8.99 -23.90
C PHE A 4 47.24 7.75 -23.53
N ILE A 5 47.93 6.62 -23.30
CA ILE A 5 47.30 5.36 -22.87
C ILE A 5 46.69 5.50 -21.46
N VAL A 6 47.39 6.18 -20.54
CA VAL A 6 46.89 6.44 -19.19
C VAL A 6 45.68 7.37 -19.20
N ALA A 7 45.67 8.40 -20.05
CA ALA A 7 44.52 9.28 -20.18
C ALA A 7 43.28 8.54 -20.72
N VAL A 8 43.45 7.70 -21.74
CA VAL A 8 42.36 6.89 -22.31
C VAL A 8 41.82 5.89 -21.29
N SER A 9 42.68 5.23 -20.52
CA SER A 9 42.24 4.28 -19.49
C SER A 9 41.49 4.94 -18.34
N ALA A 10 41.93 6.14 -17.91
CA ALA A 10 41.24 6.92 -16.89
C ALA A 10 39.83 7.34 -17.33
N VAL A 11 39.66 7.78 -18.59
CA VAL A 11 38.34 8.15 -19.14
C VAL A 11 37.40 6.94 -19.19
N VAL A 12 37.90 5.78 -19.62
CA VAL A 12 37.11 4.55 -19.65
C VAL A 12 36.68 4.16 -18.24
N LEU A 13 37.59 4.18 -17.26
CA LEU A 13 37.26 3.86 -15.87
C LEU A 13 36.21 4.82 -15.30
N ILE A 14 36.38 6.14 -15.49
CA ILE A 14 35.41 7.15 -15.04
C ILE A 14 34.03 6.88 -15.66
N SER A 15 33.98 6.54 -16.96
CA SER A 15 32.71 6.23 -17.64
C SER A 15 32.04 4.97 -17.09
N VAL A 16 32.81 3.92 -16.80
CA VAL A 16 32.32 2.66 -16.22
C VAL A 16 31.83 2.88 -14.79
N PHE A 17 32.60 3.58 -13.96
CA PHE A 17 32.21 3.92 -12.59
C PHE A 17 30.96 4.80 -12.55
N ALA A 18 30.85 5.80 -13.44
CA ALA A 18 29.64 6.63 -13.54
C ALA A 18 28.40 5.81 -13.99
N SER A 19 28.58 4.86 -14.92
CA SER A 19 27.51 3.97 -15.38
C SER A 19 27.00 3.04 -14.28
N ILE A 20 27.92 2.44 -13.50
CA ILE A 20 27.58 1.61 -12.34
C ILE A 20 26.89 2.45 -11.26
N TYR A 21 27.45 3.61 -10.91
CA TYR A 21 26.90 4.50 -9.89
C TYR A 21 25.50 5.03 -10.25
N SER A 22 25.25 5.34 -11.52
CA SER A 22 23.97 5.90 -11.98
C SER A 22 22.85 4.87 -12.17
N SER A 23 23.18 3.57 -12.20
CA SER A 23 22.20 2.51 -12.50
C SER A 23 21.16 2.29 -11.40
N GLY A 24 21.50 2.49 -10.12
CA GLY A 24 20.56 2.32 -9.00
C GLY A 24 19.45 3.39 -8.91
N LYS A 25 19.64 4.56 -9.54
CA LYS A 25 18.73 5.71 -9.38
C LYS A 25 17.50 5.66 -10.30
N ARG A 26 17.53 4.83 -11.35
CA ARG A 26 16.46 4.73 -12.35
C ARG A 26 15.20 4.05 -11.77
N THR A 27 15.38 2.98 -11.01
CA THR A 27 14.28 2.23 -10.39
C THR A 27 13.55 3.05 -9.33
N GLY A 28 14.29 3.76 -8.46
CA GLY A 28 13.70 4.61 -7.43
C GLY A 28 12.89 5.78 -8.02
N LYS A 29 13.37 6.37 -9.12
CA LYS A 29 12.64 7.41 -9.86
C LYS A 29 11.33 6.87 -10.44
N MET A 30 11.35 5.67 -11.04
CA MET A 30 10.16 5.03 -11.60
C MET A 30 9.11 4.73 -10.53
N ILE A 31 9.51 4.15 -9.38
CA ILE A 31 8.60 3.90 -8.25
C ILE A 31 8.00 5.20 -7.70
N SER A 32 8.81 6.27 -7.58
CA SER A 32 8.34 7.60 -7.19
C SER A 32 7.31 8.17 -8.18
N SER A 33 7.57 8.03 -9.49
CA SER A 33 6.66 8.51 -10.54
C SER A 33 5.35 7.74 -10.56
N ILE A 34 5.41 6.42 -10.39
CA ILE A 34 4.22 5.55 -10.23
C ILE A 34 3.44 6.02 -8.99
N ARG A 35 4.07 6.15 -7.81
CA ARG A 35 3.39 6.61 -6.59
C ARG A 35 2.71 7.97 -6.73
N LYS A 36 3.29 8.90 -7.51
CA LYS A 36 2.67 10.20 -7.82
C LYS A 36 1.54 10.08 -8.83
N ALA A 37 1.68 9.24 -9.86
CA ALA A 37 0.67 9.02 -10.89
C ALA A 37 -0.59 8.33 -10.34
N TRP A 38 -0.47 7.55 -9.26
CA TRP A 38 -1.60 6.90 -8.59
C TRP A 38 -2.47 7.87 -7.77
N GLY A 39 -2.15 9.17 -7.81
CA GLY A 39 -3.09 10.24 -7.52
C GLY A 39 -3.29 10.48 -6.03
N LYS A 40 -2.77 11.61 -5.54
CA LYS A 40 -3.43 12.27 -4.42
C LYS A 40 -4.78 12.77 -4.93
N LEU A 41 -5.88 12.32 -4.31
CA LEU A 41 -7.16 12.99 -4.46
C LEU A 41 -6.94 14.48 -4.16
N PRO A 42 -7.26 15.41 -5.08
CA PRO A 42 -7.09 16.82 -4.83
C PRO A 42 -7.94 17.21 -3.62
N GLU A 43 -7.26 17.66 -2.56
CA GLU A 43 -7.89 18.20 -1.36
C GLU A 43 -8.84 19.34 -1.80
N ASN A 44 -10.09 19.31 -1.33
CA ASN A 44 -11.15 20.28 -1.61
C ASN A 44 -11.85 20.22 -2.98
N VAL A 45 -11.65 19.16 -3.78
CA VAL A 45 -12.47 18.90 -4.98
C VAL A 45 -13.48 17.78 -4.74
N TYR A 46 -13.16 16.87 -3.81
CA TYR A 46 -13.99 15.72 -3.47
C TYR A 46 -14.26 15.68 -1.97
N GLU A 47 -15.52 15.43 -1.62
CA GLU A 47 -15.94 15.18 -0.25
C GLU A 47 -16.06 13.66 -0.02
N ASN A 48 -15.49 13.17 1.07
CA ASN A 48 -15.76 11.79 1.49
C ASN A 48 -17.20 11.73 2.00
N LYS A 49 -17.98 10.84 1.40
CA LYS A 49 -19.33 10.48 1.85
C LYS A 49 -19.40 8.96 2.02
N HIS A 50 -20.24 8.49 2.93
CA HIS A 50 -20.48 7.06 3.13
C HIS A 50 -21.91 6.80 3.57
N PHE A 51 -22.34 5.54 3.56
CA PHE A 51 -23.55 5.07 4.23
C PHE A 51 -23.13 4.03 5.28
N GLU A 52 -24.02 3.72 6.21
CA GLU A 52 -23.73 2.73 7.26
C GLU A 52 -24.73 1.59 7.25
N GLU A 53 -24.28 0.48 7.83
CA GLU A 53 -25.07 -0.70 8.10
C GLU A 53 -25.19 -1.01 9.59
N GLU A 54 -26.29 -1.66 9.90
CA GLU A 54 -26.47 -2.43 11.11
C GLU A 54 -26.26 -3.92 10.75
N ILE A 55 -25.28 -4.54 11.38
CA ILE A 55 -24.99 -5.97 11.22
C ILE A 55 -25.44 -6.68 12.48
N THR A 56 -26.34 -7.65 12.31
CA THR A 56 -26.69 -8.65 13.32
C THR A 56 -26.05 -9.99 12.93
N ASP A 57 -26.20 -11.02 13.77
CA ASP A 57 -25.57 -12.33 13.51
C ASP A 57 -26.06 -12.99 12.20
N ASP A 58 -27.28 -12.68 11.75
CA ASP A 58 -27.92 -13.37 10.59
C ASP A 58 -28.24 -12.46 9.40
N HIS A 59 -28.16 -11.14 9.56
CA HIS A 59 -28.49 -10.22 8.48
C HIS A 59 -27.75 -8.89 8.55
N ILE A 60 -27.55 -8.30 7.37
CA ILE A 60 -27.03 -6.95 7.18
C ILE A 60 -28.16 -6.03 6.70
N LYS A 61 -28.27 -4.85 7.32
CA LYS A 61 -29.24 -3.83 6.93
C LYS A 61 -28.53 -2.50 6.74
N PHE A 62 -28.64 -1.93 5.54
CA PHE A 62 -28.12 -0.59 5.26
C PHE A 62 -29.18 0.47 5.57
N ASP A 63 -28.75 1.61 6.10
CA ASP A 63 -29.64 2.76 6.32
C ASP A 63 -29.90 3.58 5.04
N TYR A 64 -29.10 3.33 4.00
CA TYR A 64 -29.11 4.01 2.70
C TYR A 64 -29.03 5.55 2.81
N ARG A 65 -28.45 6.07 3.89
CA ARG A 65 -28.29 7.51 4.13
C ARG A 65 -26.85 7.93 3.84
N ILE A 66 -26.71 9.00 3.07
CA ILE A 66 -25.41 9.62 2.83
C ILE A 66 -25.01 10.41 4.08
N LYS A 67 -23.84 10.08 4.63
CA LYS A 67 -23.20 10.69 5.80
C LYS A 67 -21.88 11.32 5.39
N ASP A 68 -21.52 12.38 6.10
CA ASP A 68 -20.28 13.11 5.87
C ASP A 68 -19.07 12.37 6.43
N GLY A 69 -17.94 12.54 5.74
CA GLY A 69 -16.66 11.97 6.17
C GLY A 69 -16.46 10.52 5.71
N ARG A 70 -15.39 9.92 6.22
CA ARG A 70 -15.04 8.53 5.95
C ARG A 70 -15.84 7.60 6.85
N ALA A 71 -16.23 6.44 6.33
CA ALA A 71 -16.79 5.38 7.15
C ALA A 71 -15.79 4.98 8.25
N ALA A 72 -16.25 4.95 9.50
CA ALA A 72 -15.43 4.53 10.64
C ALA A 72 -15.58 3.03 10.96
N SER A 73 -16.58 2.37 10.38
CA SER A 73 -16.94 0.98 10.66
C SER A 73 -16.08 -0.01 9.86
N ARG A 74 -15.74 -1.15 10.49
CA ARG A 74 -14.81 -2.18 9.96
C ARG A 74 -15.56 -3.44 9.56
N ASN A 75 -16.46 -3.30 8.59
CA ASN A 75 -17.52 -4.29 8.38
C ASN A 75 -17.12 -5.48 7.50
N ALA A 76 -16.00 -5.37 6.79
CA ALA A 76 -15.54 -6.42 5.88
C ALA A 76 -15.30 -7.77 6.58
N ILE A 77 -14.82 -7.78 7.84
CA ILE A 77 -14.61 -9.04 8.58
C ILE A 77 -15.94 -9.62 9.06
N LYS A 78 -16.87 -8.76 9.50
CA LYS A 78 -18.21 -9.19 9.91
C LYS A 78 -18.98 -9.85 8.77
N LEU A 79 -18.75 -9.41 7.53
CA LEU A 79 -19.30 -10.07 6.33
C LEU A 79 -18.79 -11.50 6.18
N LEU A 80 -17.54 -11.81 6.54
CA LEU A 80 -17.02 -13.18 6.49
C LEU A 80 -17.81 -14.11 7.42
N LYS A 81 -18.12 -13.63 8.64
CA LYS A 81 -18.96 -14.36 9.59
C LYS A 81 -20.36 -14.63 9.01
N LEU A 82 -21.01 -13.60 8.46
CA LEU A 82 -22.34 -13.70 7.85
C LEU A 82 -22.37 -14.66 6.64
N MET A 83 -21.31 -14.70 5.85
CA MET A 83 -21.17 -15.61 4.71
C MET A 83 -20.89 -17.07 5.13
N GLY A 84 -20.73 -17.35 6.42
CA GLY A 84 -20.50 -18.69 6.95
C GLY A 84 -19.06 -19.18 6.80
N PHE A 85 -18.08 -18.27 6.72
CA PHE A 85 -16.67 -18.67 6.79
C PHE A 85 -16.33 -19.25 8.17
N ASP A 86 -15.39 -20.19 8.19
CA ASP A 86 -14.92 -20.83 9.43
C ASP A 86 -14.45 -19.78 10.45
N GLU A 87 -14.84 -19.97 11.71
CA GLU A 87 -14.49 -19.07 12.81
C GLU A 87 -12.99 -18.84 12.95
N LYS A 88 -12.16 -19.83 12.58
CA LYS A 88 -10.69 -19.68 12.53
C LYS A 88 -10.25 -18.64 11.51
N ILE A 89 -10.90 -18.58 10.35
CA ILE A 89 -10.59 -17.59 9.30
C ILE A 89 -11.02 -16.20 9.78
N VAL A 90 -12.23 -16.10 10.33
CA VAL A 90 -12.76 -14.82 10.87
C VAL A 90 -11.85 -14.30 11.98
N SER A 91 -11.51 -15.14 12.96
CA SER A 91 -10.63 -14.79 14.09
C SER A 91 -9.21 -14.41 13.63
N ALA A 92 -8.66 -15.12 12.64
CA ALA A 92 -7.35 -14.76 12.08
C ALA A 92 -7.39 -13.39 11.37
N ALA A 93 -8.47 -13.08 10.65
CA ALA A 93 -8.66 -11.79 10.01
C ALA A 93 -8.79 -10.66 11.05
N ASP A 94 -9.60 -10.84 12.09
CA ASP A 94 -9.72 -9.90 13.21
C ASP A 94 -8.36 -9.63 13.87
N LYS A 95 -7.61 -10.70 14.17
CA LYS A 95 -6.28 -10.59 14.79
C LYS A 95 -5.28 -9.84 13.90
N ALA A 96 -5.27 -10.10 12.60
CA ALA A 96 -4.39 -9.39 11.65
C ALA A 96 -4.70 -7.89 11.61
N VAL A 97 -5.98 -7.56 11.72
CA VAL A 97 -6.53 -6.20 11.70
C VAL A 97 -6.22 -5.45 13.00
N GLU A 98 -6.27 -6.12 14.16
CA GLU A 98 -5.79 -5.58 15.44
C GLU A 98 -4.28 -5.36 15.46
N ASP A 99 -3.50 -6.33 14.94
CA ASP A 99 -2.05 -6.24 14.86
C ASP A 99 -1.64 -5.06 13.96
N PHE A 100 -2.34 -4.86 12.84
CA PHE A 100 -2.14 -3.71 11.96
C PHE A 100 -2.38 -2.39 12.69
N GLU A 101 -3.44 -2.24 13.49
CA GLU A 101 -3.71 -1.00 14.21
C GLU A 101 -2.65 -0.67 15.25
N LYS A 102 -2.12 -1.69 15.93
CA LYS A 102 -1.06 -1.50 16.94
C LYS A 102 0.28 -1.12 16.31
N GLN A 103 0.60 -1.70 15.15
CA GLN A 103 1.93 -1.59 14.54
C GLN A 103 1.99 -0.65 13.33
N ASN A 104 0.82 -0.22 12.85
CA ASN A 104 0.60 0.50 11.59
C ASN A 104 1.28 -0.18 10.37
N ARG A 105 1.39 -1.52 10.41
CA ARG A 105 2.01 -2.38 9.40
C ARG A 105 1.37 -3.76 9.39
N TRP A 106 1.22 -4.33 8.20
CA TRP A 106 0.77 -5.72 8.05
C TRP A 106 1.91 -6.68 8.32
N LYS A 107 1.63 -7.77 9.04
CA LYS A 107 2.55 -8.91 9.13
C LYS A 107 2.58 -9.61 7.77
N SER A 108 3.77 -9.96 7.31
CA SER A 108 3.95 -10.75 6.10
C SER A 108 3.39 -12.15 6.31
N CYS A 109 2.77 -12.71 5.27
CA CYS A 109 2.25 -14.08 5.26
C CYS A 109 3.33 -15.16 5.44
N GLN A 110 4.59 -14.80 5.67
CA GLN A 110 5.72 -15.70 5.86
C GLN A 110 6.03 -16.00 7.33
N ASP A 111 5.40 -15.30 8.27
CA ASP A 111 5.68 -15.42 9.71
C ASP A 111 4.67 -16.32 10.45
N SER A 112 3.93 -17.17 9.73
CA SER A 112 2.82 -17.99 10.25
C SER A 112 3.06 -19.48 10.09
#